data_AF-A0A318RQI4-F1
#
_entry.id   AF-A0A318RQI4-F1
#
_cell.length_a   1.000
_cell.length_b   1.000
_cell.length_c   1.000
_cell.angle_alpha   90.00
_cell.angle_beta   90.00
_cell.angle_gamma   90.00
#
_symmetry.space_group_name_H-M   'P 1'
#
loop_
_entity.id
_entity.type
_entity.pdbx_description
1 polymer ?
#
loop_
_entity_poly.entity_id
_entity_poly.type
_entity_poly.pdbx_seq_one_letter_code
_entity_poly.pdbx_strand_id
1 'polypeptide(L)'
;MGVTTVVVLLVIAAALAAAAGVFMMTRRIRDGALRANEIIPGQATNAPASWSGSHDPEARLHRRIRDALSLLRSDPHADYDGGRIDARVRLEIAATELDNRLIAASKSPQRVREPVVAQAGLAVTELENLAAEISGGADLQLERVDAVIHRMTSPPRLDSP
;
A
#
# COMPACT_ATOMS: atom_id res chain seq x y z
N MET A 1 23.88 28.00 -46.61
CA MET A 1 24.26 27.00 -45.58
C MET A 1 24.04 27.47 -44.13
N GLY A 2 24.14 28.76 -43.80
CA GLY A 2 23.98 29.21 -42.40
C GLY A 2 22.57 29.08 -41.82
N VAL A 3 21.55 29.58 -42.52
CA VAL A 3 20.16 29.62 -42.00
C VAL A 3 19.57 28.23 -41.79
N THR A 4 19.75 27.32 -42.75
CA THR A 4 19.25 25.94 -42.65
C THR A 4 19.87 25.19 -41.47
N THR A 5 21.18 25.36 -41.24
CA THR A 5 21.87 24.73 -40.11
C THR A 5 21.39 25.26 -38.76
N VAL A 6 21.15 26.58 -38.67
CA VAL A 6 20.59 27.23 -37.46
C VAL A 6 19.17 26.74 -37.17
N VAL A 7 18.32 26.64 -38.20
CA VAL A 7 16.94 26.14 -38.05
C VAL A 7 16.95 24.69 -37.58
N VAL A 8 17.80 23.83 -38.14
CA VAL A 8 17.92 22.42 -37.73
C VAL A 8 18.36 22.31 -36.27
N LEU A 9 19.35 23.09 -35.84
CA LEU A 9 19.80 23.11 -34.44
C LEU A 9 18.70 23.57 -33.48
N LEU A 10 17.92 24.58 -33.85
CA LEU A 10 16.79 25.05 -33.03
C LEU A 10 15.70 23.99 -32.88
N VAL A 11 15.37 23.27 -33.95
CA VAL A 11 14.38 22.18 -33.90
C VAL A 11 14.86 21.03 -33.01
N ILE A 12 16.13 20.65 -33.11
CA ILE A 12 16.72 19.61 -32.25
C ILE A 12 16.71 20.06 -30.78
N ALA A 13 17.11 21.30 -30.49
CA ALA A 13 17.08 21.84 -29.14
C ALA A 13 15.66 21.87 -28.55
N ALA A 14 14.67 22.29 -29.34
CA ALA A 14 13.26 22.28 -28.93
C ALA A 14 12.74 20.85 -28.67
N ALA A 15 13.09 19.88 -29.51
CA ALA A 15 12.71 18.49 -29.33
C ALA A 15 13.33 17.87 -28.06
N LEU A 16 14.61 18.16 -27.78
CA LEU A 16 15.29 17.71 -26.57
C LEU A 16 14.67 18.33 -25.30
N ALA A 17 14.34 19.61 -25.33
CA ALA A 17 13.67 20.28 -24.22
C ALA A 17 12.27 19.69 -23.95
N ALA A 18 11.50 19.41 -25.00
CA ALA A 18 10.19 18.77 -24.88
C ALA A 18 10.30 17.35 -24.31
N ALA A 19 11.25 16.54 -24.79
CA ALA A 19 11.50 15.19 -24.28
C ALA A 19 11.92 15.21 -22.80
N ALA A 20 12.80 16.13 -22.41
CA ALA A 20 13.21 16.31 -21.02
C ALA A 20 12.03 16.71 -20.11
N GLY A 21 11.16 17.60 -20.59
CA GLY A 21 9.94 18.00 -19.87
C GLY A 21 8.98 16.83 -19.64
N VAL A 22 8.70 16.03 -20.67
CA VAL A 22 7.85 14.83 -20.57
C VAL A 22 8.48 13.79 -19.64
N PHE A 23 9.80 13.59 -19.71
CA PHE A 23 10.53 12.66 -18.85
C PHE A 23 10.47 13.08 -17.36
N MET A 24 10.70 14.35 -17.05
CA MET A 24 10.55 14.85 -15.68
C MET A 24 9.12 14.70 -15.17
N MET A 25 8.13 15.02 -16.01
CA MET A 25 6.72 14.93 -15.64
C MET A 25 6.30 13.49 -15.32
N THR A 26 6.67 12.53 -16.18
CA THR A 26 6.39 11.10 -15.97
C THR A 26 7.08 10.55 -14.72
N ARG A 27 8.32 10.97 -14.44
CA ARG A 27 9.02 10.59 -13.20
C ARG A 27 8.31 11.13 -11.96
N ARG A 28 7.90 12.41 -11.98
CA ARG A 28 7.18 13.05 -10.86
C ARG A 28 5.82 12.41 -10.60
N ILE A 29 5.10 12.03 -11.66
CA ILE A 29 3.83 11.29 -11.56
C ILE A 29 4.06 9.92 -10.93
N ARG A 30 5.11 9.20 -11.36
CA ARG A 30 5.48 7.89 -10.81
C ARG A 30 5.86 7.98 -9.33
N ASP A 31 6.67 8.96 -8.95
CA ASP A 31 7.08 9.19 -7.56
C ASP A 31 5.90 9.62 -6.67
N GLY A 32 4.92 10.33 -7.24
CA GLY A 32 3.65 10.64 -6.57
C GLY A 32 2.78 9.39 -6.38
N ALA A 33 2.68 8.54 -7.41
CA ALA A 33 1.92 7.29 -7.35
C ALA A 33 2.52 6.30 -6.35
N LEU A 34 3.84 6.19 -6.28
CA LEU A 34 4.53 5.35 -5.29
C LEU A 34 4.28 5.86 -3.87
N ARG A 35 4.38 7.18 -3.63
CA ARG A 35 4.04 7.77 -2.33
C ARG A 35 2.58 7.57 -1.95
N ALA A 36 1.66 7.64 -2.91
CA ALA A 36 0.23 7.41 -2.67
C ALA A 36 -0.09 5.96 -2.24
N ASN A 37 0.80 5.02 -2.58
CA ASN A 37 0.72 3.60 -2.24
C ASN A 37 1.49 3.24 -0.95
N GLU A 38 2.00 4.23 -0.21
CA GLU A 38 2.58 3.97 1.11
C GLU A 38 1.48 3.64 2.11
N ILE A 39 1.53 2.44 2.72
CA ILE A 39 0.63 2.04 3.82
C ILE A 39 1.07 2.63 5.17
N ILE A 40 2.36 2.89 5.30
CA ILE A 40 3.01 3.55 6.44
C ILE A 40 3.71 4.80 5.87
N PRO A 41 3.31 6.02 6.28
CA PRO A 41 3.88 7.25 5.76
C PRO A 41 5.41 7.29 5.90
N GLY A 42 6.11 7.58 4.81
CA GLY A 42 7.57 7.66 4.78
C GLY A 42 8.27 6.31 4.66
N GLN A 43 7.53 5.19 4.65
CA GLN A 43 8.07 3.87 4.37
C GLN A 43 7.76 3.48 2.93
N ALA A 44 8.81 3.20 2.15
CA ALA A 44 8.67 2.80 0.77
C ALA A 44 7.82 1.53 0.63
N THR A 45 6.84 1.59 -0.29
CA THR A 45 5.96 0.46 -0.58
C THR A 45 6.52 -0.41 -1.71
N ASN A 46 6.21 -1.71 -1.65
CA ASN A 46 6.47 -2.66 -2.73
C ASN A 46 5.30 -2.73 -3.75
N ALA A 47 4.20 -2.02 -3.47
CA ALA A 47 3.00 -2.03 -4.31
C ALA A 47 3.29 -1.44 -5.70
N PRO A 48 2.81 -2.07 -6.79
CA PRO A 48 2.93 -1.51 -8.13
C PRO A 48 2.33 -0.11 -8.23
N ALA A 49 3.00 0.79 -8.94
CA ALA A 49 2.48 2.15 -9.17
C ALA A 49 1.08 2.15 -9.83
N SER A 50 0.75 1.11 -10.61
CA SER A 50 -0.57 0.92 -11.24
C SER A 50 -1.71 0.71 -10.25
N TRP A 51 -1.42 0.38 -8.98
CA TRP A 51 -2.46 0.22 -7.95
C TRP A 51 -3.09 1.55 -7.55
N SER A 52 -2.40 2.67 -7.79
CA SER A 52 -2.96 4.01 -7.63
C SER A 52 -4.13 4.19 -8.60
N GLY A 53 -5.36 4.06 -8.09
CA GLY A 53 -6.60 4.13 -8.88
C GLY A 53 -7.06 2.82 -9.53
N SER A 54 -6.36 1.69 -9.35
CA SER A 54 -6.83 0.40 -9.89
C SER A 54 -8.06 -0.15 -9.15
N HIS A 55 -8.90 -0.87 -9.89
CA HIS A 55 -10.06 -1.62 -9.38
C HIS A 55 -9.75 -3.08 -9.09
N ASP A 56 -8.51 -3.52 -9.32
CA ASP A 56 -8.07 -4.87 -8.98
C ASP A 56 -8.34 -5.16 -7.50
N PRO A 57 -8.75 -6.39 -7.16
CA PRO A 57 -9.13 -6.71 -5.79
C PRO A 57 -7.97 -6.52 -4.80
N GLU A 58 -6.73 -6.80 -5.20
CA GLU A 58 -5.53 -6.56 -4.39
C GLU A 58 -5.32 -5.07 -4.13
N ALA A 59 -5.45 -4.23 -5.16
CA ALA A 59 -5.30 -2.79 -5.03
C ALA A 59 -6.37 -2.19 -4.11
N ARG A 60 -7.59 -2.74 -4.13
CA ARG A 60 -8.65 -2.36 -3.17
C ARG A 60 -8.30 -2.75 -1.74
N LEU A 61 -7.81 -3.97 -1.52
CA LEU A 61 -7.40 -4.43 -0.19
C LEU A 61 -6.20 -3.63 0.35
N HIS A 62 -5.23 -3.30 -0.48
CA HIS A 62 -4.11 -2.43 -0.14
C HIS A 62 -4.57 -1.07 0.40
N ARG A 63 -5.50 -0.41 -0.30
CA ARG A 63 -6.07 0.87 0.16
C ARG A 63 -6.80 0.73 1.49
N ARG A 64 -7.59 -0.33 1.66
CA ARG A 64 -8.28 -0.64 2.92
C ARG A 64 -7.31 -0.83 4.08
N ILE A 65 -6.21 -1.56 3.87
CA ILE A 65 -5.13 -1.70 4.86
C ILE A 65 -4.58 -0.34 5.24
N ARG A 66 -4.21 0.49 4.27
CA ARG A 66 -3.69 1.84 4.50
C ARG A 66 -4.66 2.70 5.32
N ASP A 67 -5.95 2.66 4.97
CA ASP A 67 -6.98 3.45 5.64
C ASP A 67 -7.19 2.96 7.09
N ALA A 68 -7.19 1.65 7.34
CA ALA A 68 -7.24 1.08 8.69
C ALA A 68 -6.01 1.45 9.55
N LEU A 69 -4.80 1.39 8.98
CA LEU A 69 -3.58 1.81 9.67
C LEU A 69 -3.58 3.32 9.93
N SER A 70 -4.13 4.13 9.02
CA SER A 70 -4.32 5.56 9.24
C SER A 70 -5.25 5.82 10.42
N LEU A 71 -6.32 5.03 10.56
CA LEU A 71 -7.25 5.13 11.67
C LEU A 71 -6.57 4.78 13.00
N LEU A 72 -5.77 3.71 13.04
CA LEU A 72 -4.97 3.34 14.23
C LEU A 72 -3.99 4.44 14.66
N ARG A 73 -3.40 5.18 13.71
CA ARG A 73 -2.51 6.31 14.02
C ARG A 73 -3.25 7.54 14.52
N SER A 74 -4.51 7.71 14.15
CA SER A 74 -5.35 8.82 14.61
C SER A 74 -5.88 8.64 16.03
N ASP A 75 -5.57 7.52 16.67
CA ASP A 75 -5.96 7.22 18.03
C ASP A 75 -5.37 8.24 19.04
N PRO A 76 -6.20 9.02 19.77
CA PRO A 76 -5.73 10.08 20.67
C PRO A 76 -4.82 9.63 21.82
N HIS A 77 -4.91 8.36 22.25
CA HIS A 77 -4.06 7.87 23.35
C HIS A 77 -2.77 7.22 22.85
N ALA A 78 -2.57 7.11 21.54
CA ALA A 78 -1.47 6.38 20.94
C ALA A 78 -0.10 7.07 21.07
N ASP A 79 -0.04 8.27 21.66
CA ASP A 79 1.20 9.01 21.91
C ASP A 79 1.70 8.91 23.36
N TYR A 80 0.85 8.47 24.30
CA TYR A 80 1.17 8.47 25.73
C TYR A 80 0.92 7.12 26.44
N ASP A 81 0.21 6.19 25.80
CA ASP A 81 0.08 4.81 26.27
C ASP A 81 1.03 3.87 25.53
N GLY A 82 2.07 3.41 26.24
CA GLY A 82 3.08 2.49 25.70
C GLY A 82 2.51 1.18 25.15
N GLY A 83 1.42 0.66 25.75
CA GLY A 83 0.77 -0.56 25.27
C GLY A 83 0.08 -0.36 23.93
N ARG A 84 -0.57 0.80 23.73
CA ARG A 84 -1.20 1.17 22.45
C ARG A 84 -0.17 1.46 21.37
N ILE A 85 0.97 2.07 21.72
CA ILE A 85 2.10 2.25 20.80
C ILE A 85 2.60 0.89 20.30
N ASP A 86 2.88 -0.05 21.21
CA ASP A 86 3.37 -1.39 20.86
C ASP A 86 2.36 -2.14 19.97
N ALA A 87 1.08 -2.16 20.37
CA ALA A 87 0.02 -2.79 19.58
C ALA A 87 -0.07 -2.22 18.17
N ARG A 88 0.00 -0.89 18.00
CA ARG A 88 -0.01 -0.24 16.69
C ARG A 88 1.17 -0.70 15.84
N VAL A 89 2.39 -0.68 16.37
CA VAL A 89 3.60 -1.08 15.63
C VAL A 89 3.50 -2.55 15.19
N ARG A 90 3.05 -3.43 16.08
CA ARG A 90 2.86 -4.86 15.77
C ARG A 90 1.82 -5.08 14.67
N LEU A 91 0.72 -4.30 14.68
CA LEU A 91 -0.29 -4.32 13.63
C LEU A 91 0.25 -3.80 12.30
N GLU A 92 1.06 -2.73 12.30
CA GLU A 92 1.70 -2.20 11.08
C GLU A 92 2.65 -3.21 10.43
N ILE A 93 3.46 -3.91 11.23
CA ILE A 93 4.36 -4.98 10.75
C ILE A 93 3.54 -6.11 10.12
N ALA A 94 2.51 -6.60 10.82
CA ALA A 94 1.68 -7.70 10.33
C ALA A 94 0.86 -7.31 9.09
N ALA A 95 0.38 -6.07 9.02
CA ALA A 95 -0.32 -5.52 7.85
C ALA A 95 0.63 -5.37 6.64
N THR A 96 1.89 -5.02 6.88
CA THR A 96 2.92 -4.96 5.83
C THR A 96 3.17 -6.35 5.23
N GLU A 97 3.22 -7.38 6.08
CA GLU A 97 3.35 -8.77 5.61
C GLU A 97 2.13 -9.20 4.79
N LEU A 98 0.91 -8.88 5.26
CA LEU A 98 -0.31 -9.13 4.50
C LEU A 98 -0.29 -8.42 3.12
N ASP A 99 0.15 -7.16 3.07
CA ASP A 99 0.25 -6.39 1.82
C ASP A 99 1.30 -6.97 0.86
N ASN A 100 2.48 -7.37 1.36
CA ASN A 100 3.49 -8.05 0.56
C ASN A 100 2.97 -9.35 -0.05
N ARG A 101 2.11 -10.10 0.67
CA ARG A 101 1.46 -11.30 0.14
C ARG A 101 0.43 -10.97 -0.95
N LEU A 102 -0.32 -9.87 -0.83
CA LEU A 102 -1.19 -9.38 -1.90
C LEU A 102 -0.38 -9.00 -3.15
N ILE A 103 0.77 -8.35 -2.98
CA ILE A 103 1.67 -7.98 -4.08
C ILE A 103 2.26 -9.22 -4.77
N ALA A 104 2.56 -10.28 -4.02
CA ALA A 104 2.97 -11.56 -4.58
C ALA A 104 1.81 -12.24 -5.33
N ALA A 105 0.61 -12.24 -4.75
CA ALA A 105 -0.60 -12.81 -5.35
C ALA A 105 -0.98 -12.12 -6.67
N SER A 106 -0.83 -10.79 -6.76
CA SER A 106 -1.15 -10.06 -7.99
C SER A 106 -0.28 -10.46 -9.19
N LYS A 107 0.90 -11.04 -8.93
CA LYS A 107 1.83 -11.57 -9.96
C LYS A 107 1.61 -13.06 -10.23
N SER A 108 0.70 -13.71 -9.50
CA SER A 108 0.47 -15.14 -9.55
C SER A 108 -0.70 -15.51 -10.49
N PRO A 109 -0.76 -16.75 -11.00
CA PRO A 109 -1.91 -17.26 -11.74
C PRO A 109 -3.20 -17.20 -10.92
N GLN A 110 -4.33 -17.01 -11.60
CA GLN A 110 -5.63 -16.77 -10.96
C GLN A 110 -6.05 -17.83 -9.94
N ARG A 111 -5.79 -19.12 -10.20
CA ARG A 111 -6.12 -20.22 -9.27
C ARG A 111 -5.42 -20.11 -7.91
N VAL A 112 -4.20 -19.57 -7.89
CA VAL A 112 -3.43 -19.35 -6.65
C VAL A 112 -3.83 -18.02 -6.01
N ARG A 113 -4.12 -17.01 -6.83
CA ARG A 113 -4.46 -15.65 -6.41
C ARG A 113 -5.79 -15.56 -5.67
N GLU A 114 -6.84 -16.21 -6.19
CA GLU A 114 -8.19 -16.14 -5.62
C GLU A 114 -8.30 -16.53 -4.13
N PRO A 115 -7.79 -17.69 -3.67
CA PRO A 115 -7.87 -18.05 -2.26
C PRO A 115 -7.05 -17.10 -1.38
N VAL A 116 -5.90 -16.62 -1.86
CA VAL A 116 -5.06 -15.65 -1.14
C VAL A 116 -5.80 -14.34 -0.93
N VAL A 117 -6.41 -13.80 -1.99
CA VAL A 117 -7.17 -12.55 -1.95
C VAL A 117 -8.41 -12.68 -1.08
N ALA A 118 -9.12 -13.80 -1.15
CA ALA A 118 -10.29 -14.06 -0.31
C ALA A 118 -9.92 -14.11 1.18
N GLN A 119 -8.87 -14.86 1.54
CA GLN A 119 -8.39 -14.93 2.92
C GLN A 119 -7.85 -13.58 3.42
N ALA A 120 -7.12 -12.86 2.58
CA ALA A 120 -6.66 -11.50 2.89
C ALA A 120 -7.86 -10.57 3.15
N GLY A 121 -8.93 -10.67 2.36
CA GLY A 121 -10.15 -9.89 2.57
C GLY A 121 -10.76 -10.07 3.96
N LEU A 122 -10.75 -11.28 4.50
CA LEU A 122 -11.20 -11.56 5.87
C LEU A 122 -10.26 -10.92 6.90
N ALA A 123 -8.94 -11.06 6.72
CA ALA A 123 -7.96 -10.47 7.62
C ALA A 123 -8.04 -8.94 7.66
N VAL A 124 -8.20 -8.29 6.49
CA VAL A 124 -8.39 -6.83 6.39
C VAL A 124 -9.67 -6.38 7.10
N THR A 125 -10.76 -7.14 6.98
CA THR A 125 -12.02 -6.80 7.66
C THR A 125 -11.86 -6.84 9.19
N GLU A 126 -11.13 -7.82 9.72
CA GLU A 126 -10.83 -7.86 11.17
C GLU A 126 -9.91 -6.72 11.61
N LEU A 127 -8.92 -6.34 10.78
CA LEU A 127 -8.07 -5.18 11.05
C LEU A 127 -8.87 -3.87 11.08
N GLU A 128 -9.78 -3.67 10.13
CA GLU A 128 -10.65 -2.50 10.08
C GLU A 128 -11.56 -2.41 11.31
N ASN A 129 -12.16 -3.53 11.72
CA ASN A 129 -13.00 -3.57 12.92
C ASN A 129 -12.18 -3.22 14.17
N LEU A 130 -11.01 -3.82 14.34
CA LEU A 130 -10.11 -3.51 15.45
C LEU A 130 -9.66 -2.04 15.44
N ALA A 131 -9.35 -1.49 14.27
CA ALA A 131 -8.96 -0.09 14.12
C ALA A 131 -10.11 0.85 14.52
N ALA A 132 -11.35 0.53 14.12
CA ALA A 132 -12.53 1.28 14.50
C ALA A 132 -12.82 1.19 16.01
N GLU A 133 -12.66 0.01 16.62
CA GLU A 133 -12.80 -0.17 18.07
C GLU A 133 -11.80 0.71 18.84
N ILE A 134 -10.50 0.61 18.50
CA ILE A 134 -9.42 1.35 19.17
C ILE A 134 -9.61 2.87 19.00
N SER A 135 -9.89 3.33 17.78
CA SER A 135 -10.13 4.74 17.49
C SER A 135 -11.42 5.27 18.12
N GLY A 136 -12.43 4.40 18.29
CA GLY A 136 -13.67 4.69 19.01
C GLY A 136 -13.51 4.79 20.54
N GLY A 137 -12.29 4.61 21.06
CA GLY A 137 -11.99 4.71 22.50
C GLY A 137 -12.19 3.41 23.27
N ALA A 138 -12.29 2.26 22.60
CA ALA A 138 -12.31 0.98 23.29
C ALA A 138 -10.98 0.72 24.02
N ASP A 139 -11.08 0.07 25.17
CA ASP A 139 -9.92 -0.41 25.92
C ASP A 139 -9.10 -1.39 25.08
N LEU A 140 -7.78 -1.28 25.20
CA LEU A 140 -6.87 -2.14 24.46
C LEU A 140 -6.95 -3.59 24.98
N GLN A 141 -7.47 -4.48 24.15
CA GLN A 141 -7.51 -5.92 24.42
C GLN A 141 -6.38 -6.63 23.67
N LEU A 142 -5.28 -6.95 24.35
CA LEU A 142 -4.09 -7.54 23.73
C LEU A 142 -4.38 -8.88 23.05
N GLU A 143 -5.25 -9.71 23.63
CA GLU A 143 -5.65 -10.99 23.02
C GLU A 143 -6.36 -10.79 21.67
N ARG A 144 -7.17 -9.73 21.55
CA ARG A 144 -7.84 -9.36 20.29
C ARG A 144 -6.82 -8.91 19.25
N VAL A 145 -5.86 -8.08 19.65
CA VAL A 145 -4.74 -7.64 18.79
C VAL A 145 -3.95 -8.85 18.29
N ASP A 146 -3.60 -9.78 19.18
CA ASP A 146 -2.85 -10.99 18.85
C ASP A 146 -3.62 -11.90 17.88
N ALA A 147 -4.94 -12.04 18.06
CA ALA A 147 -5.79 -12.81 17.16
C ALA A 147 -5.84 -12.20 15.75
N VAL A 148 -5.92 -10.87 15.63
CA VAL A 148 -5.90 -10.18 14.33
C VAL A 148 -4.52 -10.32 13.68
N ILE A 149 -3.43 -10.12 14.43
CA ILE A 149 -2.06 -10.33 13.94
C ILE A 149 -1.88 -11.76 13.42
N HIS A 150 -2.33 -12.75 14.19
CA HIS A 150 -2.26 -14.15 13.79
C HIS A 150 -2.99 -14.40 12.47
N ARG A 151 -4.19 -13.82 12.29
CA ARG A 151 -4.95 -13.94 11.04
C ARG A 151 -4.25 -13.26 9.86
N MET A 152 -3.65 -12.10 10.08
CA MET A 152 -2.88 -11.35 9.07
C MET A 152 -1.56 -12.01 8.69
N THR A 153 -1.00 -12.88 9.53
CA THR A 153 0.28 -13.57 9.25
C THR A 153 0.09 -15.04 8.88
N SER A 154 -1.10 -15.61 9.14
CA SER A 154 -1.42 -16.99 8.79
C SER A 154 -1.33 -17.23 7.28
N PRO A 155 -0.62 -18.28 6.82
CA PRO A 155 -0.48 -18.57 5.40
C PRO A 155 -1.83 -18.87 4.74
N PRO A 156 -1.96 -18.61 3.44
CA PRO A 156 -3.16 -18.93 2.69
C PRO A 156 -3.40 -20.44 2.70
N ARG A 157 -4.62 -20.89 3.01
CA ARG A 157 -4.99 -22.30 2.81
C ARG A 157 -5.16 -22.53 1.32
N LEU A 158 -4.20 -23.19 0.72
CA LEU A 158 -4.32 -23.71 -0.63
C LEU A 158 -4.90 -25.11 -0.48
N ASP A 159 -6.14 -25.30 -0.92
CA ASP A 159 -6.71 -26.64 -1.01
C ASP A 159 -5.81 -27.45 -1.97
N SER A 160 -5.09 -28.42 -1.43
CA SER A 160 -4.31 -29.36 -2.23
C SER A 160 -5.27 -30.17 -3.11
N PRO A 161 -4.94 -30.41 -4.39
CA PRO A 161 -5.77 -31.23 -5.28
C PRO A 161 -5.92 -32.67 -4.78
#